data_AF-A0A817PH25-F1
#
_entry.id   AF-A0A817PH25-F1
#
_cell.length_a   1.000
_cell.length_b   1.000
_cell.length_c   1.000
_cell.angle_alpha   90.00
_cell.angle_beta   90.00
_cell.angle_gamma   90.00
#
_symmetry.space_group_name_H-M   'P 1'
#
loop_
_entity.id
_entity.type
_entity.pdbx_description
1 polymer ?
#
loop_
_entity_poly.entity_id
_entity_poly.type
_entity_poly.pdbx_seq_one_letter_code
_entity_poly.pdbx_strand_id
1 'polypeptide(L)'
;MTSAFEAPDLQQHRNLQWFRNSASSSWSEEEKKSQLFTHDEDHMTENTYDAEKDQAEIDKDYVVYLEYMVQNDKIDDPNVHQINHLLVKKDHNNIHPRKERFSSPIPLVPTTSLTPESDLDKDTLEYLKKYGDFPNVYYEQEVQYQDKTIADVIDQTIEGILKEEISVGKEKEAQELSSQLLAVKHFGTEVIASRINLPLEVGETCVRLYTKTSFWFKLINCVCRDPANITLERVKTLGPFCYLLDLSLMILSTNDIQTVYRGLDLTDEQRQEYMKQNVIFKSFTSTSGCRDVAQVFGNTLLIIDLNVKDPEVQENIRRGADISSLSQIPDEQEFLIWPSAEFNFVDYVYDTDDQRHTIYLKSAELE
;
A
#
# COMPACT_ATOMS: atom_id res chain seq x y z
N MET A 1 -36.02 14.97 17.79
CA MET A 1 -35.36 15.63 16.67
C MET A 1 -33.92 15.16 16.67
N THR A 2 -33.70 13.99 16.08
CA THR A 2 -32.40 13.35 15.93
C THR A 2 -31.83 13.84 14.60
N SER A 3 -30.83 14.70 14.69
CA SER A 3 -29.96 15.05 13.57
C SER A 3 -29.20 13.78 13.17
N ALA A 4 -29.61 13.15 12.08
CA ALA A 4 -28.82 12.13 11.43
C ALA A 4 -27.52 12.79 10.97
N PHE A 5 -26.39 12.40 11.58
CA PHE A 5 -25.10 12.57 10.96
C PHE A 5 -25.09 11.65 9.75
N GLU A 6 -25.32 12.21 8.56
CA GLU A 6 -24.98 11.54 7.32
C GLU A 6 -23.46 11.41 7.31
N ALA A 7 -22.98 10.17 7.45
CA ALA A 7 -21.60 9.86 7.10
C ALA A 7 -21.41 10.28 5.63
N PRO A 8 -20.31 10.96 5.27
CA PRO A 8 -20.06 11.29 3.88
C PRO A 8 -20.08 10.00 3.08
N ASP A 9 -20.99 9.96 2.11
CA ASP A 9 -21.22 8.85 1.22
C ASP A 9 -19.87 8.49 0.57
N LEU A 10 -19.30 7.33 0.91
CA LEU A 10 -18.10 6.75 0.29
C LEU A 10 -18.44 6.28 -1.14
N GLN A 11 -19.10 7.14 -1.92
CA GLN A 11 -19.41 6.87 -3.31
C GLN A 11 -18.11 6.69 -4.08
N GLN A 12 -17.97 5.52 -4.68
CA GLN A 12 -16.93 5.21 -5.65
C GLN A 12 -16.88 6.36 -6.68
N HIS A 13 -15.77 7.11 -6.66
CA HIS A 13 -15.61 8.32 -7.47
C HIS A 13 -15.83 8.02 -8.95
N ARG A 14 -16.26 9.05 -9.69
CA ARG A 14 -16.31 8.97 -11.15
C ARG A 14 -14.90 8.61 -11.62
N ASN A 15 -14.82 7.72 -12.60
CA ASN A 15 -13.56 7.26 -13.18
C ASN A 15 -12.81 8.43 -13.87
N LEU A 16 -12.20 9.33 -13.11
CA LEU A 16 -11.59 10.56 -13.60
C LEU A 16 -10.24 10.71 -12.90
N GLN A 17 -9.20 10.94 -13.68
CA GLN A 17 -7.82 11.00 -13.17
C GLN A 17 -7.16 12.30 -13.63
N TRP A 18 -6.68 13.10 -12.69
CA TRP A 18 -6.00 14.35 -12.98
C TRP A 18 -4.48 14.16 -13.03
N PHE A 19 -3.83 14.94 -13.89
CA PHE A 19 -2.38 14.92 -14.04
C PHE A 19 -1.80 16.25 -14.48
N ARG A 20 -0.54 16.46 -14.11
CA ARG A 20 0.27 17.64 -14.48
C ARG A 20 1.14 17.29 -15.67
N ASN A 21 1.15 18.14 -16.69
CA ASN A 21 2.14 18.06 -17.76
C ASN A 21 3.49 18.58 -17.23
N SER A 22 4.58 17.86 -17.50
CA SER A 22 5.91 18.39 -17.30
C SER A 22 6.14 19.55 -18.28
N ALA A 23 6.66 20.68 -17.77
CA ALA A 23 6.92 21.87 -18.57
C ALA A 23 8.11 21.64 -19.51
N SER A 24 7.86 21.03 -20.68
CA SER A 24 8.74 21.21 -21.83
C SER A 24 7.91 21.23 -23.12
N SER A 25 7.90 22.40 -23.74
CA SER A 25 7.20 22.69 -24.99
C SER A 25 7.92 22.09 -26.19
N SER A 26 7.73 20.80 -26.46
CA SER A 26 7.77 20.23 -27.82
C SER A 26 7.39 18.75 -27.75
N TRP A 27 6.48 18.35 -28.62
CA TRP A 27 5.81 17.07 -28.55
C TRP A 27 6.67 15.93 -29.12
N SER A 28 6.78 14.84 -28.35
CA SER A 28 6.70 13.45 -28.82
C SER A 28 5.67 12.72 -27.95
N GLU A 29 4.89 11.79 -28.52
CA GLU A 29 3.73 11.18 -27.85
C GLU A 29 4.09 10.20 -26.71
N GLU A 30 5.34 9.74 -26.62
CA GLU A 30 5.72 8.70 -25.67
C GLU A 30 6.44 9.21 -24.41
N GLU A 31 6.80 10.51 -24.34
CA GLU A 31 7.65 11.04 -23.25
C GLU A 31 7.10 12.28 -22.54
N LYS A 32 5.78 12.50 -22.54
CA LYS A 32 5.15 13.32 -21.50
C LYS A 32 5.12 12.50 -20.20
N LYS A 33 6.17 12.60 -19.38
CA LYS A 33 6.14 12.15 -17.97
C LYS A 33 5.11 13.00 -17.22
N SER A 34 3.83 12.65 -17.37
CA SER A 34 2.72 13.27 -16.67
C SER A 34 2.78 12.82 -15.22
N GLN A 35 2.78 13.76 -14.28
CA GLN A 35 2.73 13.43 -12.87
C GLN A 35 1.25 13.32 -12.47
N LEU A 36 0.82 12.10 -12.12
CA LEU A 36 -0.51 11.85 -11.59
C LEU A 36 -0.70 12.56 -10.26
N PHE A 37 -1.89 13.09 -10.04
CA PHE A 37 -2.31 13.57 -8.73
C PHE A 37 -2.41 12.39 -7.74
N THR A 38 -2.27 12.66 -6.45
CA THR A 38 -2.67 11.69 -5.42
C THR A 38 -4.19 11.51 -5.45
N HIS A 39 -4.72 10.40 -4.92
CA HIS A 39 -6.18 10.21 -4.91
C HIS A 39 -6.90 11.31 -4.13
N ASP A 40 -6.27 11.83 -3.08
CA ASP A 40 -6.86 12.91 -2.29
C ASP A 40 -6.70 14.28 -3.01
N GLU A 41 -5.62 14.51 -3.77
CA GLU A 41 -5.51 15.67 -4.68
C GLU A 41 -6.57 15.61 -5.79
N ASP A 42 -6.82 14.43 -6.38
CA ASP A 42 -7.90 14.20 -7.34
C ASP A 42 -9.25 14.53 -6.70
N HIS A 43 -9.53 13.99 -5.52
CA HIS A 43 -10.77 14.21 -4.77
C HIS A 43 -11.01 15.70 -4.43
N MET A 44 -9.99 16.39 -3.92
CA MET A 44 -10.07 17.82 -3.62
C MET A 44 -10.36 18.65 -4.88
N THR A 45 -9.72 18.30 -5.99
CA THR A 45 -9.89 19.00 -7.28
C THR A 45 -11.27 18.74 -7.87
N GLU A 46 -11.74 17.49 -7.84
CA GLU A 46 -13.06 17.10 -8.33
C GLU A 46 -14.19 17.73 -7.50
N ASN A 47 -14.12 17.68 -6.17
CA ASN A 47 -15.12 18.32 -5.30
C ASN A 47 -15.21 19.82 -5.54
N THR A 48 -14.08 20.47 -5.83
CA THR A 48 -14.06 21.90 -6.15
C THR A 48 -14.71 22.16 -7.52
N TYR A 49 -14.40 21.32 -8.51
CA TYR A 49 -14.97 21.39 -9.85
C TYR A 49 -16.49 21.20 -9.84
N ASP A 50 -16.98 20.17 -9.14
CA ASP A 50 -18.41 19.88 -8.98
C ASP A 50 -19.13 20.97 -8.16
N ALA A 51 -18.44 21.62 -7.23
CA ALA A 51 -18.96 22.76 -6.48
C ALA A 51 -18.95 24.09 -7.26
N GLU A 52 -18.58 24.07 -8.56
CA GLU A 52 -18.45 25.24 -9.43
C GLU A 52 -17.57 26.35 -8.83
N LYS A 53 -16.51 25.95 -8.12
CA LYS A 53 -15.52 26.86 -7.56
C LYS A 53 -14.33 26.97 -8.49
N ASP A 54 -13.74 28.16 -8.57
CA ASP A 54 -12.66 28.43 -9.54
C ASP A 54 -11.30 27.85 -9.12
N GLN A 55 -11.12 27.55 -7.83
CA GLN A 55 -9.81 27.25 -7.24
C GLN A 55 -9.88 26.09 -6.25
N ALA A 56 -9.08 25.05 -6.50
CA ALA A 56 -8.86 23.94 -5.59
C ALA A 56 -7.50 24.10 -4.91
N GLU A 57 -7.55 24.08 -3.60
CA GLU A 57 -6.41 24.32 -2.74
C GLU A 57 -5.80 22.98 -2.33
N ILE A 58 -4.65 22.59 -2.89
CA ILE A 58 -4.01 21.29 -2.63
C ILE A 58 -2.73 21.46 -1.76
N ASP A 59 -1.99 20.37 -1.52
CA ASP A 59 -0.79 20.36 -0.66
C ASP A 59 0.40 21.15 -1.23
N LYS A 60 1.41 21.43 -0.37
CA LYS A 60 2.66 22.15 -0.69
C LYS A 60 2.45 23.50 -1.36
N ASP A 61 1.51 24.28 -0.84
CA ASP A 61 1.27 25.61 -1.34
C ASP A 61 0.87 25.65 -2.83
N TYR A 62 0.32 24.57 -3.39
CA TYR A 62 -0.18 24.59 -4.75
C TYR A 62 -1.67 24.96 -4.80
N VAL A 63 -2.05 25.77 -5.79
CA VAL A 63 -3.44 26.06 -6.14
C VAL A 63 -3.69 25.59 -7.55
N VAL A 64 -4.74 24.79 -7.70
CA VAL A 64 -5.28 24.40 -8.99
C VAL A 64 -6.36 25.41 -9.38
N TYR A 65 -6.12 26.13 -10.47
CA TYR A 65 -7.08 27.05 -11.06
C TYR A 65 -7.85 26.32 -12.16
N LEU A 66 -9.09 25.96 -11.88
CA LEU A 66 -9.92 25.14 -12.77
C LEU A 66 -10.36 25.90 -14.02
N GLU A 67 -10.59 27.21 -13.92
CA GLU A 67 -10.92 28.08 -15.07
C GLU A 67 -9.84 28.01 -16.16
N TYR A 68 -8.57 27.98 -15.75
CA TYR A 68 -7.42 28.01 -16.65
C TYR A 68 -6.80 26.62 -16.89
N MET A 69 -7.26 25.60 -16.17
CA MET A 69 -6.68 24.25 -16.17
C MET A 69 -5.16 24.30 -15.93
N VAL A 70 -4.76 25.05 -14.89
CA VAL A 70 -3.36 25.14 -14.47
C VAL A 70 -3.22 24.94 -12.97
N GLN A 71 -2.03 24.56 -12.55
CA GLN A 71 -1.61 24.55 -11.17
C GLN A 71 -0.41 25.48 -10.99
N ASN A 72 -0.49 26.32 -9.96
CA ASN A 72 0.58 27.26 -9.61
C ASN A 72 1.08 26.99 -8.19
N ASP A 73 2.37 27.23 -7.99
CA ASP A 73 2.97 27.34 -6.67
C ASP A 73 2.59 28.70 -6.05
N LYS A 74 2.13 28.74 -4.79
CA LYS A 74 1.80 30.00 -4.09
C LYS A 74 3.08 30.78 -3.74
N ILE A 75 4.25 30.15 -3.73
CA ILE A 75 5.52 30.75 -3.30
C ILE A 75 6.34 31.25 -4.51
N ASP A 76 6.35 30.52 -5.63
CA ASP A 76 7.09 30.89 -6.85
C ASP A 76 6.16 31.01 -8.08
N ASP A 77 5.82 32.24 -8.44
CA ASP A 77 4.92 32.65 -9.54
C ASP A 77 5.26 32.10 -10.96
N PRO A 78 6.51 31.69 -11.34
CA PRO A 78 6.74 31.22 -12.72
C PRO A 78 6.45 29.72 -12.96
N ASN A 79 6.23 28.89 -11.94
CA ASN A 79 6.06 27.43 -12.12
C ASN A 79 4.59 27.05 -12.37
N VAL A 80 4.06 27.50 -13.50
CA VAL A 80 2.71 27.14 -13.96
C VAL A 80 2.75 25.77 -14.66
N HIS A 81 2.06 24.79 -14.09
CA HIS A 81 1.88 23.47 -14.70
C HIS A 81 0.51 23.38 -15.34
N GLN A 82 0.45 23.08 -16.64
CA GLN A 82 -0.82 22.74 -17.26
C GLN A 82 -1.34 21.42 -16.68
N ILE A 83 -2.61 21.41 -16.28
CA ILE A 83 -3.28 20.21 -15.80
C ILE A 83 -4.30 19.74 -16.82
N ASN A 84 -4.53 18.44 -16.84
CA ASN A 84 -5.57 17.80 -17.63
C ASN A 84 -6.24 16.74 -16.76
N HIS A 85 -7.44 16.34 -17.17
CA HIS A 85 -8.06 15.12 -16.67
C HIS A 85 -8.38 14.18 -17.82
N LEU A 86 -8.41 12.88 -17.52
CA LEU A 86 -8.93 11.86 -18.42
C LEU A 86 -10.14 11.22 -17.76
N LEU A 87 -11.24 11.15 -18.52
CA LEU A 87 -12.35 10.27 -18.16
C LEU A 87 -11.90 8.85 -18.49
N VAL A 88 -11.55 8.09 -17.45
CA VAL A 88 -11.26 6.66 -17.54
C VAL A 88 -12.59 5.97 -17.85
N LYS A 89 -12.97 5.91 -19.12
CA LYS A 89 -14.12 5.09 -19.55
C LYS A 89 -13.92 3.68 -18.99
N LYS A 90 -15.00 3.00 -18.63
CA LYS A 90 -15.04 1.55 -18.34
C LYS A 90 -14.60 0.68 -19.54
N ASP A 91 -13.82 1.21 -20.48
CA ASP A 91 -13.03 0.39 -21.37
C ASP A 91 -11.81 -0.05 -20.56
N HIS A 92 -11.87 -1.27 -20.04
CA HIS A 92 -10.80 -1.96 -19.32
C HIS A 92 -9.44 -2.01 -20.05
N ASN A 93 -9.38 -1.49 -21.29
CA ASN A 93 -8.18 -1.39 -22.11
C ASN A 93 -7.27 -0.18 -21.77
N ASN A 94 -7.74 0.81 -21.00
CA ASN A 94 -6.98 2.02 -20.64
C ASN A 94 -6.76 2.18 -19.13
N ILE A 95 -6.92 1.12 -18.36
CA ILE A 95 -6.56 1.14 -16.95
C ILE A 95 -5.04 1.06 -16.89
N HIS A 96 -4.40 2.09 -16.35
CA HIS A 96 -2.96 2.11 -16.13
C HIS A 96 -2.71 1.53 -14.73
N PRO A 97 -2.36 0.23 -14.59
CA PRO A 97 -2.08 -0.31 -13.28
C PRO A 97 -0.85 0.40 -12.70
N ARG A 98 -0.85 0.59 -11.38
CA ARG A 98 0.08 1.50 -10.71
C ARG A 98 1.47 0.89 -10.62
N LYS A 99 2.32 1.24 -11.59
CA LYS A 99 3.69 0.74 -11.69
C LYS A 99 4.45 0.78 -10.36
N GLU A 100 4.39 1.89 -9.63
CA GLU A 100 5.05 2.05 -8.33
C GLU A 100 4.68 1.01 -7.25
N ARG A 101 3.46 0.45 -7.32
CA ARG A 101 3.00 -0.61 -6.43
C ARG A 101 3.60 -1.96 -6.78
N PHE A 102 3.60 -2.29 -8.07
CA PHE A 102 3.91 -3.63 -8.55
C PHE A 102 5.37 -3.82 -8.97
N SER A 103 6.06 -2.80 -9.51
CA SER A 103 7.36 -2.98 -10.19
C SER A 103 8.60 -2.91 -9.30
N SER A 104 8.48 -2.35 -8.09
CA SER A 104 9.62 -2.17 -7.19
C SER A 104 10.10 -3.50 -6.60
N PRO A 105 11.43 -3.78 -6.56
CA PRO A 105 11.97 -4.99 -5.93
C PRO A 105 11.44 -5.18 -4.51
N ILE A 106 11.12 -6.43 -4.15
CA ILE A 106 10.77 -6.78 -2.77
C ILE A 106 12.08 -7.00 -2.00
N PRO A 107 12.27 -6.34 -0.84
CA PRO A 107 13.41 -6.61 0.01
C PRO A 107 13.24 -7.97 0.70
N LEU A 108 14.27 -8.80 0.57
CA LEU A 108 14.29 -10.16 1.10
C LEU A 108 15.13 -10.24 2.39
N VAL A 109 14.74 -11.10 3.32
CA VAL A 109 15.59 -11.45 4.48
C VAL A 109 16.67 -12.44 4.03
N PRO A 110 17.97 -12.19 4.31
CA PRO A 110 19.04 -13.15 4.01
C PRO A 110 18.84 -14.48 4.76
N THR A 111 18.92 -15.60 4.03
CA THR A 111 18.69 -16.97 4.55
C THR A 111 19.68 -17.41 5.64
N THR A 112 20.83 -16.74 5.80
CA THR A 112 21.91 -17.11 6.73
C THR A 112 21.57 -16.94 8.22
N SER A 113 20.34 -16.61 8.57
CA SER A 113 19.98 -16.13 9.91
C SER A 113 18.73 -16.78 10.51
N LEU A 114 18.35 -17.97 10.03
CA LEU A 114 17.25 -18.78 10.54
C LEU A 114 17.71 -19.61 11.75
N THR A 115 17.74 -18.98 12.92
CA THR A 115 17.53 -19.66 14.20
C THR A 115 16.46 -18.86 14.96
N PRO A 116 15.19 -19.30 14.96
CA PRO A 116 14.07 -18.54 15.53
C PRO A 116 14.07 -18.42 17.06
N GLU A 117 14.88 -19.20 17.77
CA GLU A 117 14.64 -19.45 19.20
C GLU A 117 15.60 -18.77 20.19
N SER A 118 16.64 -18.05 19.74
CA SER A 118 17.64 -17.44 20.67
C SER A 118 17.86 -15.94 20.54
N ASP A 119 17.36 -15.27 19.50
CA ASP A 119 17.68 -13.85 19.25
C ASP A 119 16.64 -12.87 19.79
N LEU A 120 15.60 -13.36 20.49
CA LEU A 120 14.63 -12.49 21.18
C LEU A 120 15.22 -11.74 22.39
N ASP A 121 16.50 -11.94 22.69
CA ASP A 121 17.22 -11.22 23.75
C ASP A 121 17.96 -9.99 23.15
N LYS A 122 17.19 -8.90 22.98
CA LYS A 122 17.52 -7.50 23.36
C LYS A 122 17.82 -6.37 22.36
N ASP A 123 17.68 -6.51 21.03
CA ASP A 123 17.60 -5.30 20.19
C ASP A 123 16.43 -5.31 19.21
N THR A 124 15.30 -4.73 19.65
CA THR A 124 14.11 -4.54 18.83
C THR A 124 14.44 -3.82 17.51
N LEU A 125 15.40 -2.89 17.50
CA LEU A 125 15.78 -2.19 16.28
C LEU A 125 16.49 -3.12 15.29
N GLU A 126 17.30 -4.06 15.79
CA GLU A 126 17.94 -5.08 14.96
C GLU A 126 16.91 -6.04 14.37
N TYR A 127 15.95 -6.50 15.18
CA TYR A 127 14.84 -7.34 14.73
C TYR A 127 14.04 -6.64 13.62
N LEU A 128 13.64 -5.38 13.82
CA LEU A 128 12.93 -4.59 12.82
C LEU A 128 13.72 -4.42 11.52
N LYS A 129 15.02 -4.12 11.61
CA LYS A 129 15.88 -3.99 10.44
C LYS A 129 16.03 -5.30 9.68
N LYS A 130 16.01 -6.42 10.40
CA LYS A 130 16.11 -7.75 9.83
C LYS A 130 14.80 -8.14 9.13
N TYR A 131 13.66 -8.04 9.80
CA TYR A 131 12.39 -8.61 9.32
C TYR A 131 11.39 -7.59 8.75
N GLY A 132 11.52 -6.30 9.06
CA GLY A 132 10.58 -5.26 8.61
C GLY A 132 9.19 -5.35 9.26
N ASP A 133 9.07 -6.13 10.32
CA ASP A 133 7.79 -6.52 10.93
C ASP A 133 7.27 -5.48 11.93
N PHE A 134 6.84 -4.35 11.38
CA PHE A 134 6.20 -3.28 12.15
C PHE A 134 4.97 -3.74 12.93
N PRO A 135 4.05 -4.56 12.35
CA PRO A 135 2.87 -5.06 13.07
C PRO A 135 3.22 -5.80 14.35
N ASN A 136 4.14 -6.77 14.29
CA ASN A 136 4.48 -7.58 15.47
C ASN A 136 5.19 -6.76 16.53
N VAL A 137 6.13 -5.91 16.14
CA VAL A 137 6.88 -5.10 17.11
C VAL A 137 5.99 -4.06 17.79
N TYR A 138 5.09 -3.42 17.04
CA TYR A 138 4.09 -2.54 17.64
C TYR A 138 3.19 -3.32 18.60
N TYR A 139 2.70 -4.50 18.21
CA TYR A 139 1.87 -5.32 19.09
C TYR A 139 2.58 -5.65 20.42
N GLU A 140 3.82 -6.11 20.38
CA GLU A 140 4.58 -6.49 21.58
C GLU A 140 4.88 -5.31 22.51
N GLN A 141 5.26 -4.17 21.94
CA GLN A 141 5.65 -2.99 22.72
C GLN A 141 4.44 -2.21 23.25
N GLU A 142 3.40 -2.13 22.43
CA GLU A 142 2.33 -1.15 22.61
C GLU A 142 0.96 -1.78 22.89
N VAL A 143 0.72 -3.06 22.60
CA VAL A 143 -0.61 -3.68 22.71
C VAL A 143 -0.66 -4.84 23.70
N GLN A 144 0.23 -5.83 23.60
CA GLN A 144 0.11 -7.14 24.27
C GLN A 144 -0.11 -7.06 25.79
N TYR A 145 0.48 -6.06 26.44
CA TYR A 145 0.41 -5.86 27.90
C TYR A 145 -0.24 -4.54 28.28
N GLN A 146 -0.96 -3.92 27.34
CA GLN A 146 -1.69 -2.67 27.54
C GLN A 146 -3.17 -2.93 27.27
N ASP A 147 -4.06 -2.40 28.11
CA ASP A 147 -5.52 -2.51 27.92
C ASP A 147 -6.01 -1.52 26.84
N LYS A 148 -5.33 -1.46 25.69
CA LYS A 148 -5.70 -0.58 24.58
C LYS A 148 -6.90 -1.13 23.82
N THR A 149 -7.79 -0.22 23.45
CA THR A 149 -8.88 -0.48 22.53
C THR A 149 -8.42 -0.27 21.08
N ILE A 150 -9.16 -0.79 20.11
CA ILE A 150 -8.95 -0.47 18.69
C ILE A 150 -9.09 1.03 18.44
N ALA A 151 -9.98 1.72 19.16
CA ALA A 151 -10.10 3.18 19.07
C ALA A 151 -8.82 3.91 19.51
N ASP A 152 -8.11 3.41 20.53
CA ASP A 152 -6.82 3.98 20.95
C ASP A 152 -5.74 3.78 19.87
N VAL A 153 -5.73 2.62 19.21
CA VAL A 153 -4.82 2.35 18.08
C VAL A 153 -5.14 3.24 16.88
N ILE A 154 -6.41 3.53 16.62
CA ILE A 154 -6.85 4.48 15.59
C ILE A 154 -6.36 5.90 15.93
N ASP A 155 -6.46 6.34 17.18
CA ASP A 155 -5.93 7.65 17.59
C ASP A 155 -4.42 7.74 17.36
N GLN A 156 -3.67 6.70 17.74
CA GLN A 156 -2.23 6.64 17.49
C GLN A 156 -1.89 6.63 15.99
N THR A 157 -2.74 6.00 15.19
CA THR A 157 -2.62 6.02 13.72
C THR A 157 -2.79 7.43 13.17
N ILE A 158 -3.83 8.14 13.61
CA ILE A 158 -4.11 9.53 13.21
C ILE A 158 -2.95 10.44 13.62
N GLU A 159 -2.48 10.33 14.86
CA GLU A 159 -1.30 11.07 15.34
C GLU A 159 -0.06 10.79 14.50
N GLY A 160 0.16 9.53 14.12
CA GLY A 160 1.24 9.11 13.23
C GLY A 160 1.15 9.77 11.85
N ILE A 161 -0.02 9.75 11.22
CA ILE A 161 -0.28 10.38 9.91
C ILE A 161 0.01 11.88 9.98
N LEU A 162 -0.54 12.58 10.98
CA LEU A 162 -0.38 14.03 11.17
C LEU A 162 1.05 14.43 11.56
N LYS A 163 1.85 13.52 12.11
CA LYS A 163 3.25 13.80 12.41
C LYS A 163 4.15 13.62 11.20
N GLU A 164 3.87 12.60 10.39
CA GLU A 164 4.69 12.26 9.24
C GLU A 164 4.48 13.18 8.05
N GLU A 165 3.28 13.76 7.93
CA GLU A 165 2.95 14.74 6.89
C GLU A 165 3.94 15.92 6.87
N ILE A 166 4.38 16.40 8.04
CA ILE A 166 5.27 17.56 8.17
C ILE A 166 6.56 17.34 7.37
N SER A 167 7.08 16.11 7.39
CA SER A 167 8.32 15.76 6.69
C SER A 167 8.18 15.72 5.17
N VAL A 168 6.95 15.53 4.68
CA VAL A 168 6.65 15.40 3.25
C VAL A 168 5.84 16.58 2.70
N GLY A 169 5.38 17.51 3.55
CA GLY A 169 4.53 18.65 3.22
C GLY A 169 3.16 18.23 2.67
N LYS A 170 2.44 17.36 3.37
CA LYS A 170 1.19 16.73 2.90
C LYS A 170 0.02 16.91 3.87
N GLU A 171 -0.08 18.12 4.43
CA GLU A 171 -1.03 18.48 5.49
C GLU A 171 -2.49 18.15 5.13
N LYS A 172 -2.96 18.55 3.95
CA LYS A 172 -4.36 18.37 3.54
C LYS A 172 -4.69 16.91 3.26
N GLU A 173 -3.78 16.21 2.58
CA GLU A 173 -3.89 14.77 2.38
C GLU A 173 -3.90 14.03 3.73
N ALA A 174 -3.06 14.44 4.69
CA ALA A 174 -3.05 13.87 6.04
C ALA A 174 -4.34 14.12 6.83
N GLN A 175 -4.93 15.31 6.71
CA GLN A 175 -6.22 15.63 7.31
C GLN A 175 -7.33 14.72 6.74
N GLU A 176 -7.35 14.52 5.43
CA GLU A 176 -8.36 13.68 4.75
C GLU A 176 -8.24 12.19 5.14
N LEU A 177 -7.01 11.66 5.15
CA LEU A 177 -6.76 10.29 5.63
C LEU A 177 -7.19 10.13 7.11
N SER A 178 -6.91 11.14 7.94
CA SER A 178 -7.27 11.13 9.36
C SER A 178 -8.78 11.21 9.59
N SER A 179 -9.51 11.99 8.79
CA SER A 179 -10.97 12.07 8.91
C SER A 179 -11.67 10.75 8.55
N GLN A 180 -11.15 10.02 7.55
CA GLN A 180 -11.68 8.70 7.19
C GLN A 180 -11.51 7.69 8.33
N LEU A 181 -10.36 7.70 9.03
CA LEU A 181 -10.15 6.88 10.23
C LEU A 181 -11.04 7.30 11.41
N LEU A 182 -11.17 8.61 11.64
CA LEU A 182 -12.01 9.13 12.71
C LEU A 182 -13.49 8.73 12.54
N ALA A 183 -13.97 8.68 11.30
CA ALA A 183 -15.35 8.29 10.98
C ALA A 183 -15.68 6.86 11.45
N VAL A 184 -14.70 5.94 11.43
CA VAL A 184 -14.87 4.54 11.85
C VAL A 184 -14.38 4.25 13.28
N LYS A 185 -13.80 5.24 13.97
CA LYS A 185 -13.25 5.07 15.33
C LYS A 185 -14.23 4.48 16.33
N HIS A 186 -15.50 4.88 16.25
CA HIS A 186 -16.54 4.47 17.19
C HIS A 186 -16.79 2.96 17.21
N PHE A 187 -16.53 2.24 16.11
CA PHE A 187 -16.61 0.78 16.06
C PHE A 187 -15.55 0.09 16.94
N GLY A 188 -14.45 0.77 17.24
CA GLY A 188 -13.32 0.23 18.01
C GLY A 188 -13.34 0.59 19.50
N THR A 189 -14.28 1.39 19.99
CA THR A 189 -14.23 1.98 21.35
C THR A 189 -14.33 0.94 22.47
N GLU A 190 -15.05 -0.16 22.26
CA GLU A 190 -15.22 -1.22 23.26
C GLU A 190 -14.47 -2.52 22.91
N VAL A 191 -13.69 -2.50 21.81
CA VAL A 191 -12.98 -3.67 21.31
C VAL A 191 -11.53 -3.60 21.76
N ILE A 192 -11.14 -4.51 22.66
CA ILE A 192 -9.75 -4.62 23.11
C ILE A 192 -8.88 -5.11 21.94
N ALA A 193 -7.81 -4.37 21.66
CA ALA A 193 -6.85 -4.68 20.61
C ALA A 193 -6.16 -6.01 20.93
N SER A 194 -6.23 -6.96 20.00
CA SER A 194 -5.64 -8.29 20.12
C SER A 194 -5.24 -8.81 18.73
N ARG A 195 -4.66 -10.01 18.64
CA ARG A 195 -4.25 -10.59 17.34
C ARG A 195 -5.40 -11.04 16.43
N ILE A 196 -6.64 -11.03 16.92
CA ILE A 196 -7.79 -11.61 16.19
C ILE A 196 -9.04 -10.73 16.21
N ASN A 197 -9.02 -9.60 16.91
CA ASN A 197 -10.19 -8.75 17.07
C ASN A 197 -10.02 -7.44 16.31
N LEU A 198 -10.75 -7.29 15.21
CA LEU A 198 -10.84 -6.03 14.48
C LEU A 198 -12.26 -5.86 13.93
N PRO A 199 -12.95 -4.73 14.20
CA PRO A 199 -14.20 -4.40 13.52
C PRO A 199 -14.00 -4.30 12.01
N LEU A 200 -14.92 -4.88 11.24
CA LEU A 200 -14.82 -4.95 9.78
C LEU A 200 -14.68 -3.57 9.15
N GLU A 201 -15.46 -2.58 9.63
CA GLU A 201 -15.46 -1.21 9.11
C GLU A 201 -14.10 -0.52 9.29
N VAL A 202 -13.40 -0.82 10.40
CA VAL A 202 -12.04 -0.33 10.63
C VAL A 202 -11.08 -0.99 9.64
N GLY A 203 -11.18 -2.31 9.48
CA GLY A 203 -10.28 -3.05 8.59
C GLY A 203 -10.45 -2.67 7.12
N GLU A 204 -11.69 -2.58 6.63
CA GLU A 204 -11.98 -2.12 5.28
C GLU A 204 -11.46 -0.70 5.04
N THR A 205 -11.57 0.19 6.04
CA THR A 205 -11.03 1.55 5.94
C THR A 205 -9.51 1.53 5.83
N CYS A 206 -8.80 0.76 6.66
CA CYS A 206 -7.35 0.62 6.58
C CYS A 206 -6.89 0.11 5.21
N VAL A 207 -7.57 -0.90 4.66
CA VAL A 207 -7.29 -1.41 3.32
C VAL A 207 -7.53 -0.34 2.26
N ARG A 208 -8.69 0.34 2.27
CA ARG A 208 -8.99 1.44 1.34
C ARG A 208 -7.91 2.51 1.36
N LEU A 209 -7.49 2.97 2.54
CA LEU A 209 -6.43 3.96 2.71
C LEU A 209 -5.09 3.46 2.18
N TYR A 210 -4.71 2.21 2.46
CA TYR A 210 -3.49 1.61 1.91
C TYR A 210 -3.52 1.52 0.39
N THR A 211 -4.70 1.29 -0.20
CA THR A 211 -4.87 1.27 -1.67
C THR A 211 -4.98 2.65 -2.31
N LYS A 212 -4.96 3.77 -1.58
CA LYS A 212 -4.88 5.10 -2.23
C LYS A 212 -3.48 5.34 -2.78
N THR A 213 -3.35 6.01 -3.93
CA THR A 213 -2.05 6.62 -4.29
C THR A 213 -1.87 7.82 -3.37
N SER A 214 -1.29 7.57 -2.20
CA SER A 214 -1.10 8.57 -1.14
C SER A 214 0.35 8.63 -0.66
N PHE A 215 0.72 9.73 0.02
CA PHE A 215 1.99 9.84 0.71
C PHE A 215 2.13 8.75 1.78
N TRP A 216 1.02 8.39 2.43
CA TRP A 216 1.01 7.42 3.51
C TRP A 216 1.40 6.02 3.03
N PHE A 217 0.79 5.54 1.94
CA PHE A 217 1.17 4.29 1.29
C PHE A 217 2.64 4.31 0.85
N LYS A 218 3.08 5.41 0.21
CA LYS A 218 4.46 5.56 -0.27
C LYS A 218 5.47 5.54 0.88
N LEU A 219 5.14 6.20 1.98
CA LEU A 219 5.98 6.29 3.17
C LEU A 219 6.12 4.93 3.87
N ILE A 220 5.02 4.23 4.10
CA ILE A 220 5.03 2.88 4.70
C ILE A 220 5.93 1.96 3.87
N ASN A 221 5.72 1.90 2.56
CA ASN A 221 6.53 1.04 1.70
C ASN A 221 7.99 1.50 1.62
N CYS A 222 8.27 2.81 1.65
CA CYS A 222 9.65 3.30 1.67
C CYS A 222 10.39 2.87 2.96
N VAL A 223 9.76 3.05 4.12
CA VAL A 223 10.37 2.74 5.42
C VAL A 223 10.48 1.24 5.63
N CYS A 224 9.43 0.46 5.37
CA CYS A 224 9.46 -0.98 5.59
C CYS A 224 10.40 -1.72 4.61
N ARG A 225 10.73 -1.11 3.46
CA ARG A 225 11.60 -1.73 2.46
C ARG A 225 13.07 -1.38 2.60
N ASP A 226 13.41 -0.31 3.31
CA ASP A 226 14.79 0.13 3.50
C ASP A 226 15.17 0.09 5.00
N PRO A 227 16.00 -0.87 5.42
CA PRO A 227 16.48 -0.97 6.79
C PRO A 227 17.18 0.30 7.31
N ALA A 228 17.71 1.16 6.43
CA ALA A 228 18.32 2.42 6.84
C ALA A 228 17.29 3.43 7.39
N ASN A 229 16.03 3.33 6.96
CA ASN A 229 14.95 4.23 7.35
C ASN A 229 14.17 3.73 8.58
N ILE A 230 14.43 2.50 9.01
CA ILE A 230 13.77 1.89 10.17
C ILE A 230 14.37 2.47 11.46
N THR A 231 13.51 3.10 12.26
CA THR A 231 13.83 3.62 13.60
C THR A 231 12.70 3.28 14.58
N LEU A 232 13.00 3.25 15.88
CA LEU A 232 11.97 3.04 16.91
C LEU A 232 10.89 4.13 16.90
N GLU A 233 11.24 5.36 16.50
CA GLU A 233 10.27 6.43 16.36
C GLU A 233 9.29 6.17 15.21
N ARG A 234 9.77 5.59 14.10
CA ARG A 234 8.92 5.18 12.98
C ARG A 234 7.98 4.05 13.34
N VAL A 235 8.34 3.18 14.30
CA VAL A 235 7.41 2.18 14.83
C VAL A 235 6.25 2.86 15.55
N LYS A 236 6.50 3.92 16.32
CA LYS A 236 5.43 4.66 17.00
C LYS A 236 4.49 5.37 16.03
N THR A 237 5.00 5.91 14.93
CA THR A 237 4.19 6.64 13.95
C THR A 237 3.52 5.76 12.91
N LEU A 238 4.19 4.71 12.42
CA LEU A 238 3.68 3.85 11.34
C LEU A 238 3.11 2.51 11.86
N GLY A 239 3.64 2.01 12.97
CA GLY A 239 3.28 0.73 13.57
C GLY A 239 1.79 0.56 13.85
N PRO A 240 1.07 1.54 14.44
CA PRO A 240 -0.37 1.45 14.66
C PRO A 240 -1.15 1.12 13.38
N PHE A 241 -0.88 1.83 12.28
CA PHE A 241 -1.55 1.57 10.98
C PHE A 241 -1.16 0.21 10.41
N CYS A 242 0.14 -0.12 10.43
CA CYS A 242 0.62 -1.41 9.93
C CYS A 242 -0.03 -2.58 10.69
N TYR A 243 -0.20 -2.45 12.01
CA TYR A 243 -0.89 -3.43 12.84
C TYR A 243 -2.37 -3.57 12.47
N LEU A 244 -3.11 -2.45 12.33
CA LEU A 244 -4.52 -2.51 11.91
C LEU A 244 -4.67 -3.13 10.51
N LEU A 245 -3.78 -2.77 9.57
CA LEU A 245 -3.77 -3.34 8.23
C LEU A 245 -3.49 -4.85 8.26
N ASP A 246 -2.50 -5.29 9.03
CA ASP A 246 -2.14 -6.71 9.18
C ASP A 246 -3.32 -7.54 9.72
N LEU A 247 -3.97 -7.06 10.79
CA LEU A 247 -5.19 -7.67 11.31
C LEU A 247 -6.31 -7.73 10.26
N SER A 248 -6.44 -6.68 9.44
CA SER A 248 -7.43 -6.64 8.37
C SER A 248 -7.23 -7.77 7.37
N LEU A 249 -5.97 -8.05 7.00
CA LEU A 249 -5.65 -9.13 6.07
C LEU A 249 -5.96 -10.51 6.66
N MET A 250 -5.83 -10.70 7.98
CA MET A 250 -6.15 -11.97 8.64
C MET A 250 -7.65 -12.27 8.69
N ILE A 251 -8.51 -11.23 8.74
CA ILE A 251 -9.97 -11.40 8.84
C ILE A 251 -10.67 -11.45 7.47
N LEU A 252 -10.02 -10.94 6.42
CA LEU A 252 -10.59 -10.95 5.07
C LEU A 252 -10.55 -12.37 4.49
N SER A 253 -11.63 -12.77 3.80
CA SER A 253 -11.73 -14.08 3.17
C SER A 253 -10.98 -14.10 1.84
N THR A 254 -10.22 -15.17 1.59
CA THR A 254 -9.28 -15.24 0.46
C THR A 254 -9.34 -16.58 -0.27
N ASN A 255 -10.35 -17.41 0.05
CA ASN A 255 -10.39 -18.86 -0.15
C ASN A 255 -10.30 -19.36 -1.61
N ASP A 256 -10.39 -18.47 -2.60
CA ASP A 256 -10.41 -18.88 -4.02
C ASP A 256 -9.10 -18.55 -4.78
N ILE A 257 -8.25 -17.66 -4.26
CA ILE A 257 -6.98 -17.27 -4.90
C ILE A 257 -5.81 -18.18 -4.48
N GLN A 258 -5.40 -19.08 -5.37
CA GLN A 258 -4.29 -20.03 -5.14
C GLN A 258 -2.95 -19.57 -5.72
N THR A 259 -2.95 -18.64 -6.67
CA THR A 259 -1.73 -18.17 -7.33
C THR A 259 -1.82 -16.68 -7.56
N VAL A 260 -0.74 -15.97 -7.28
CA VAL A 260 -0.62 -14.53 -7.49
C VAL A 260 0.65 -14.19 -8.25
N TYR A 261 0.65 -13.01 -8.86
CA TYR A 261 1.65 -12.59 -9.83
C TYR A 261 2.21 -11.21 -9.47
N ARG A 262 3.51 -10.99 -9.71
CA ARG A 262 4.12 -9.67 -9.57
C ARG A 262 5.23 -9.46 -10.59
N GLY A 263 5.10 -8.45 -11.43
CA GLY A 263 6.16 -8.02 -12.34
C GLY A 263 7.13 -7.07 -11.64
N LEU A 264 8.43 -7.30 -11.73
CA LEU A 264 9.50 -6.61 -11.02
C LEU A 264 10.64 -6.22 -11.97
N ASP A 265 11.26 -5.07 -11.73
CA ASP A 265 12.54 -4.72 -12.34
C ASP A 265 13.69 -5.21 -11.45
N LEU A 266 14.31 -6.34 -11.80
CA LEU A 266 15.41 -6.95 -11.03
C LEU A 266 16.73 -6.94 -11.81
N THR A 267 17.84 -6.81 -11.08
CA THR A 267 19.19 -7.16 -11.57
C THR A 267 19.43 -8.66 -11.49
N ASP A 268 20.51 -9.15 -12.10
CA ASP A 268 20.89 -10.56 -12.00
C ASP A 268 21.19 -10.97 -10.56
N GLU A 269 21.87 -10.11 -9.80
CA GLU A 269 22.19 -10.35 -8.38
C GLU A 269 20.91 -10.45 -7.55
N GLN A 270 19.95 -9.56 -7.80
CA GLN A 270 18.66 -9.61 -7.11
C GLN A 270 17.89 -10.88 -7.45
N ARG A 271 17.88 -11.31 -8.73
CA ARG A 271 17.27 -12.59 -9.12
C ARG A 271 17.86 -13.78 -8.38
N GLN A 272 19.18 -13.81 -8.18
CA GLN A 272 19.83 -14.87 -7.40
C GLN A 272 19.35 -14.95 -5.96
N GLU A 273 18.97 -13.82 -5.34
CA GLU A 273 18.40 -13.82 -3.99
C GLU A 273 17.03 -14.53 -3.91
N TYR A 274 16.18 -14.36 -4.92
CA TYR A 274 14.89 -15.07 -5.02
C TYR A 274 15.04 -16.57 -5.32
N MET A 275 16.19 -17.00 -5.85
CA MET A 275 16.47 -18.41 -6.13
C MET A 275 17.00 -19.18 -4.90
N LYS A 276 17.15 -18.50 -3.76
CA LYS A 276 17.50 -19.15 -2.49
C LYS A 276 16.32 -19.92 -1.92
N GLN A 277 16.60 -20.90 -1.07
CA GLN A 277 15.57 -21.53 -0.25
C GLN A 277 15.13 -20.57 0.86
N ASN A 278 13.87 -20.67 1.30
CA ASN A 278 13.28 -19.85 2.37
C ASN A 278 13.50 -18.34 2.18
N VAL A 279 12.86 -17.78 1.15
CA VAL A 279 12.79 -16.35 0.88
C VAL A 279 11.69 -15.72 1.71
N ILE A 280 12.01 -14.68 2.47
CA ILE A 280 11.06 -13.98 3.32
C ILE A 280 10.83 -12.57 2.79
N PHE A 281 9.56 -12.20 2.57
CA PHE A 281 9.18 -10.85 2.15
C PHE A 281 9.09 -9.94 3.38
N LYS A 282 9.96 -8.93 3.48
CA LYS A 282 10.04 -8.07 4.68
C LYS A 282 8.87 -7.11 4.89
N SER A 283 8.07 -6.87 3.86
CA SER A 283 7.07 -5.81 3.86
C SER A 283 5.80 -6.28 3.18
N PHE A 284 4.70 -5.55 3.42
CA PHE A 284 3.50 -5.65 2.62
C PHE A 284 3.85 -5.63 1.13
N THR A 285 3.40 -6.64 0.41
CA THR A 285 3.78 -6.87 -0.98
C THR A 285 2.53 -7.02 -1.83
N SER A 286 2.22 -5.97 -2.60
CA SER A 286 1.11 -5.99 -3.56
C SER A 286 1.39 -7.01 -4.68
N THR A 287 0.43 -7.87 -4.97
CA THR A 287 0.48 -8.80 -6.10
C THR A 287 -0.85 -8.73 -6.84
N SER A 288 -0.94 -9.31 -8.02
CA SER A 288 -2.20 -9.41 -8.77
C SER A 288 -2.67 -10.86 -8.81
N GLY A 289 -3.98 -11.07 -8.69
CA GLY A 289 -4.62 -12.34 -9.06
C GLY A 289 -4.61 -12.60 -10.57
N CYS A 290 -4.29 -11.59 -11.38
CA CYS A 290 -4.26 -11.67 -12.84
C CYS A 290 -2.82 -11.60 -13.38
N ARG A 291 -2.38 -12.66 -14.07
CA ARG A 291 -1.06 -12.70 -14.71
C ARG A 291 -0.89 -11.57 -15.74
N ASP A 292 -1.94 -11.31 -16.51
CA ASP A 292 -1.88 -10.32 -17.59
C ASP A 292 -1.67 -8.89 -17.06
N VAL A 293 -2.19 -8.58 -15.87
CA VAL A 293 -1.93 -7.31 -15.19
C VAL A 293 -0.47 -7.24 -14.72
N ALA A 294 0.02 -8.30 -14.07
CA ALA A 294 1.36 -8.30 -13.50
C ALA A 294 2.48 -8.27 -14.56
N GLN A 295 2.29 -8.94 -15.71
CA GLN A 295 3.31 -9.02 -16.76
C GLN A 295 3.50 -7.71 -17.53
N VAL A 296 2.63 -6.71 -17.36
CA VAL A 296 2.89 -5.36 -17.91
C VAL A 296 4.12 -4.72 -17.25
N PHE A 297 4.51 -5.19 -16.07
CA PHE A 297 5.59 -4.60 -15.29
C PHE A 297 6.88 -5.42 -15.33
N GLY A 298 7.99 -4.69 -15.36
CA GLY A 298 9.30 -5.22 -15.03
C GLY A 298 9.94 -6.11 -16.09
N ASN A 299 11.19 -6.46 -15.86
CA ASN A 299 11.92 -7.47 -16.65
C ASN A 299 11.81 -8.90 -16.06
N THR A 300 11.19 -9.05 -14.90
CA THR A 300 11.04 -10.33 -14.18
C THR A 300 9.60 -10.51 -13.71
N LEU A 301 9.00 -11.68 -13.94
CA LEU A 301 7.69 -12.06 -13.40
C LEU A 301 7.88 -13.06 -12.25
N LEU A 302 7.33 -12.74 -11.08
CA LEU A 302 7.13 -13.71 -10.01
C LEU A 302 5.78 -14.40 -10.20
N ILE A 303 5.78 -15.73 -10.12
CA ILE A 303 4.59 -16.57 -10.05
C ILE A 303 4.62 -17.26 -8.68
N ILE A 304 3.66 -16.94 -7.82
CA ILE A 304 3.66 -17.33 -6.41
C ILE A 304 2.46 -18.24 -6.15
N ASP A 305 2.73 -19.51 -5.89
CA ASP A 305 1.73 -20.47 -5.41
C ASP A 305 1.49 -20.26 -3.91
N LEU A 306 0.25 -19.93 -3.54
CA LEU A 306 -0.20 -19.71 -2.17
C LEU A 306 -0.81 -20.97 -1.54
N ASN A 307 -0.89 -22.07 -2.28
CA ASN A 307 -1.53 -23.29 -1.83
C ASN A 307 -0.67 -24.02 -0.80
N VAL A 308 -0.97 -23.82 0.48
CA VAL A 308 -0.41 -24.61 1.57
C VAL A 308 -1.23 -25.90 1.67
N LYS A 309 -0.64 -27.04 1.28
CA LYS A 309 -1.26 -28.36 1.42
C LYS A 309 -0.97 -28.91 2.81
N ASP A 310 -1.52 -28.29 3.85
CA ASP A 310 -1.49 -28.85 5.18
C ASP A 310 -2.89 -29.40 5.57
N PRO A 311 -3.05 -30.73 5.67
CA PRO A 311 -4.32 -31.34 6.04
C PRO A 311 -4.71 -31.13 7.51
N GLU A 312 -3.80 -30.67 8.38
CA GLU A 312 -4.07 -30.38 9.81
C GLU A 312 -4.41 -28.89 10.05
N VAL A 313 -4.06 -28.00 9.13
CA VAL A 313 -4.37 -26.56 9.21
C VAL A 313 -5.60 -26.26 8.35
N GLN A 314 -6.79 -26.54 8.89
CA GLN A 314 -8.05 -26.42 8.14
C GLN A 314 -8.52 -24.98 7.84
N GLU A 315 -7.91 -23.92 8.36
CA GLU A 315 -8.41 -22.56 8.12
C GLU A 315 -7.27 -21.53 8.01
N ASN A 316 -7.26 -20.79 6.89
CA ASN A 316 -6.74 -19.41 6.76
C ASN A 316 -5.25 -19.11 7.04
N ILE A 317 -4.30 -19.83 6.42
CA ILE A 317 -2.92 -19.31 6.32
C ILE A 317 -2.51 -19.14 4.85
N ARG A 318 -3.34 -18.43 4.08
CA ARG A 318 -2.82 -17.77 2.87
C ARG A 318 -2.03 -16.58 3.35
N ARG A 319 -0.79 -16.43 2.89
CA ARG A 319 0.18 -15.42 3.36
C ARG A 319 -0.20 -13.97 2.98
N GLY A 320 -1.49 -13.62 3.01
CA GLY A 320 -2.06 -12.35 2.56
C GLY A 320 -3.55 -12.42 2.29
N ALA A 321 -4.10 -11.36 1.70
CA ALA A 321 -5.51 -11.30 1.33
C ALA A 321 -5.84 -10.64 0.00
N ASP A 322 -6.95 -11.07 -0.61
CA ASP A 322 -7.58 -10.39 -1.73
C ASP A 322 -8.20 -9.08 -1.23
N ILE A 323 -7.65 -7.97 -1.71
CA ILE A 323 -8.13 -6.62 -1.36
C ILE A 323 -8.71 -5.90 -2.57
N SER A 324 -8.91 -6.61 -3.69
CA SER A 324 -9.36 -6.04 -4.97
C SER A 324 -10.70 -5.30 -4.85
N SER A 325 -11.66 -5.87 -4.12
CA SER A 325 -13.00 -5.28 -3.92
C SER A 325 -13.00 -3.99 -3.10
N LEU A 326 -11.96 -3.79 -2.27
CA LEU A 326 -11.77 -2.61 -1.44
C LEU A 326 -10.81 -1.60 -2.07
N SER A 327 -10.07 -2.02 -3.11
CA SER A 327 -9.10 -1.18 -3.80
C SER A 327 -9.77 -0.04 -4.56
N GLN A 328 -9.06 1.08 -4.66
CA GLN A 328 -9.42 2.17 -5.56
C GLN A 328 -9.28 1.79 -7.04
N ILE A 329 -8.54 0.73 -7.36
CA ILE A 329 -8.41 0.18 -8.71
C ILE A 329 -8.66 -1.33 -8.68
N PRO A 330 -9.93 -1.78 -8.60
CA PRO A 330 -10.28 -3.20 -8.48
C PRO A 330 -9.76 -4.07 -9.63
N ASP A 331 -9.63 -3.50 -10.82
CA ASP A 331 -9.14 -4.18 -12.03
C ASP A 331 -7.66 -4.62 -11.92
N GLU A 332 -6.90 -4.07 -10.97
CA GLU A 332 -5.56 -4.59 -10.64
C GLU A 332 -5.62 -5.99 -10.00
N GLN A 333 -6.79 -6.40 -9.51
CA GLN A 333 -7.01 -7.64 -8.76
C GLN A 333 -5.98 -7.80 -7.64
N GLU A 334 -5.78 -6.72 -6.88
CA GLU A 334 -4.71 -6.64 -5.89
C GLU A 334 -4.91 -7.68 -4.77
N PHE A 335 -3.93 -8.56 -4.62
CA PHE A 335 -3.75 -9.44 -3.48
C PHE A 335 -2.55 -8.95 -2.68
N LEU A 336 -2.74 -8.63 -1.40
CA LEU A 336 -1.69 -8.08 -0.54
C LEU A 336 -1.10 -9.18 0.34
N ILE A 337 0.17 -9.51 0.10
CA ILE A 337 0.95 -10.41 0.95
C ILE A 337 1.42 -9.64 2.19
N TRP A 338 1.27 -10.23 3.39
CA TRP A 338 1.67 -9.61 4.65
C TRP A 338 3.20 -9.65 4.86
N PRO A 339 3.76 -8.78 5.74
CA PRO A 339 5.18 -8.83 6.10
C PRO A 339 5.58 -10.17 6.72
N SER A 340 6.84 -10.55 6.57
CA SER A 340 7.39 -11.82 7.08
C SER A 340 6.81 -13.08 6.43
N ALA A 341 6.08 -12.96 5.30
CA ALA A 341 5.62 -14.11 4.54
C ALA A 341 6.78 -14.88 3.90
N GLU A 342 6.77 -16.21 4.07
CA GLU A 342 7.86 -17.09 3.65
C GLU A 342 7.50 -17.92 2.42
N PHE A 343 8.46 -18.04 1.51
CA PHE A 343 8.32 -18.73 0.23
C PHE A 343 9.56 -19.53 -0.12
N ASN A 344 9.36 -20.67 -0.76
CA ASN A 344 10.40 -21.51 -1.32
C ASN A 344 10.53 -21.30 -2.82
N PHE A 345 11.77 -21.18 -3.29
CA PHE A 345 12.09 -21.24 -4.70
C PHE A 345 11.71 -22.61 -5.29
N VAL A 346 11.03 -22.58 -6.43
CA VAL A 346 10.60 -23.78 -7.17
C VAL A 346 11.38 -23.92 -8.47
N ASP A 347 11.36 -22.90 -9.32
CA ASP A 347 11.94 -22.95 -10.65
C ASP A 347 12.23 -21.55 -11.22
N TYR A 348 13.07 -21.50 -12.24
CA TYR A 348 13.43 -20.29 -12.97
C TYR A 348 13.50 -20.54 -14.48
N VAL A 349 12.82 -19.70 -15.24
CA VAL A 349 12.77 -19.77 -16.71
C VAL A 349 13.13 -18.41 -17.29
N TYR A 350 13.93 -18.40 -18.35
CA TYR A 350 14.16 -17.21 -19.16
C TYR A 350 13.53 -17.41 -20.54
N ASP A 351 12.59 -16.53 -20.89
CA ASP A 351 11.95 -16.50 -22.19
C ASP A 351 12.78 -15.64 -23.14
N THR A 352 13.33 -16.24 -24.19
CA THR A 352 14.16 -15.53 -25.17
C THR A 352 13.35 -14.64 -26.11
N ASP A 353 12.06 -14.94 -26.30
CA ASP A 353 11.20 -14.22 -27.23
C ASP A 353 10.67 -12.94 -26.57
N ASP A 354 10.26 -13.02 -25.30
CA ASP A 354 9.83 -11.87 -24.48
C ASP A 354 10.97 -11.21 -23.69
N GLN A 355 12.20 -11.74 -23.78
CA GLN A 355 13.37 -11.27 -23.04
C GLN A 355 13.11 -11.15 -21.53
N ARG A 356 12.30 -12.06 -20.97
CA ARG A 356 11.75 -11.96 -19.62
C ARG A 356 12.18 -13.13 -18.74
N HIS A 357 12.51 -12.80 -17.51
CA HIS A 357 12.78 -13.78 -16.45
C HIS A 357 11.48 -14.16 -15.74
N THR A 358 11.26 -15.44 -15.47
CA THR A 358 10.14 -15.93 -14.65
C THR A 358 10.70 -16.73 -13.48
N ILE A 359 10.31 -16.36 -12.27
CA ILE A 359 10.68 -17.06 -11.03
C ILE A 359 9.41 -17.63 -10.41
N TYR A 360 9.43 -18.93 -10.14
CA TYR A 360 8.34 -19.65 -9.48
C TYR A 360 8.66 -19.80 -8.00
N LEU A 361 7.74 -19.35 -7.16
CA LEU A 361 7.78 -19.46 -5.71
C LEU A 361 6.55 -20.25 -5.23
N LYS A 362 6.68 -20.94 -4.11
CA LYS A 362 5.56 -21.54 -3.38
C LYS A 362 5.60 -21.13 -1.92
N SER A 363 4.46 -20.94 -1.27
CA SER A 363 4.42 -20.69 0.17
C SER A 363 5.17 -21.78 0.93
N ALA A 364 5.99 -21.38 1.90
CA ALA A 364 6.67 -22.32 2.78
C ALA A 364 5.63 -23.01 3.68
N GLU A 365 5.77 -24.33 3.82
CA GLU A 365 5.04 -25.12 4.82
C GLU A 365 5.45 -24.61 6.21
N LEU A 366 4.51 -24.57 7.15
CA LEU A 366 4.85 -24.28 8.54
C LEU A 366 5.50 -25.54 9.10
N GLU A 367 6.77 -25.45 9.52
CA GLU A 367 7.45 -26.54 10.24
C GLU A 367 6.92 -26.70 11.67
#